data_AF-A0AAN0LRM8-F1
#
_entry.id   AF-A0AAN0LRM8-F1
#
_cell.length_a   1.000
_cell.length_b   1.000
_cell.length_c   1.000
_cell.angle_alpha   90.00
_cell.angle_beta   90.00
_cell.angle_gamma   90.00
#
_symmetry.space_group_name_H-M   'P 1'
#
loop_
_entity.id
_entity.type
_entity.pdbx_description
1 polymer ?
#
loop_
_entity_poly.entity_id
_entity_poly.type
_entity_poly.pdbx_seq_one_letter_code
_entity_poly.pdbx_strand_id
1 'polypeptide(L)'
;MENVTTPIAAPMLTAACLLLNVPVAVASNTPQPVVVIQDSELPQYVSFESQETEATEVQAERASLSLYKTLKEELNVSHTTLAPWIGLKRRSMYNWFEDPSSTRNADEVEQRLSNLAALVRDMEPEHKPLLHKVAFSPIDGDPRFGQALVDGASKEDLMHWYDMLYDKFDLMA
;
A
#
# COMPACT_ATOMS: atom_id res chain seq x y z
N MET A 1 -10.30 -12.89 -46.43
CA MET A 1 -11.33 -12.65 -47.47
C MET A 1 -12.30 -13.80 -47.40
N GLU A 2 -13.34 -13.63 -46.59
CA GLU A 2 -14.39 -14.62 -46.38
C GLU A 2 -15.40 -14.51 -47.52
N ASN A 3 -15.74 -15.65 -48.12
CA ASN A 3 -16.82 -15.74 -49.11
C ASN A 3 -18.05 -16.29 -48.38
N VAL A 4 -19.10 -15.46 -48.29
CA VAL A 4 -20.38 -15.79 -47.65
C VAL A 4 -21.38 -16.14 -48.72
N THR A 5 -22.08 -17.26 -48.56
CA THR A 5 -23.36 -17.51 -49.25
C THR A 5 -24.30 -18.28 -48.32
N THR A 6 -25.38 -17.60 -47.93
CA THR A 6 -26.60 -18.10 -47.29
C THR A 6 -27.69 -18.37 -48.35
N PRO A 7 -28.92 -18.80 -48.00
CA PRO A 7 -29.37 -19.99 -47.27
C PRO A 7 -30.51 -20.71 -48.05
N ILE A 8 -31.20 -21.69 -47.46
CA ILE A 8 -32.70 -21.81 -47.35
C ILE A 8 -33.14 -23.24 -46.93
N ALA A 9 -33.92 -23.24 -45.83
CA ALA A 9 -35.08 -24.04 -45.38
C ALA A 9 -35.19 -25.58 -45.53
N ALA A 10 -35.59 -26.18 -44.40
CA ALA A 10 -36.07 -27.54 -44.14
C ALA A 10 -37.51 -27.81 -44.68
N PRO A 11 -38.11 -29.02 -44.54
CA PRO A 11 -38.71 -29.44 -43.25
C PRO A 11 -38.77 -30.98 -42.96
N MET A 12 -38.94 -31.30 -41.66
CA MET A 12 -39.80 -32.33 -40.99
C MET A 12 -40.28 -33.60 -41.76
N LEU A 13 -40.47 -34.82 -41.21
CA LEU A 13 -41.05 -35.24 -39.93
C LEU A 13 -41.03 -36.80 -39.79
N THR A 14 -40.90 -37.30 -38.55
CA THR A 14 -41.51 -38.53 -37.93
C THR A 14 -41.05 -39.98 -38.18
N ALA A 15 -40.88 -40.65 -37.01
CA ALA A 15 -41.28 -42.02 -36.60
C ALA A 15 -40.42 -43.20 -37.09
N ALA A 16 -40.24 -44.32 -36.37
CA ALA A 16 -40.44 -44.76 -34.99
C ALA A 16 -39.90 -46.22 -34.91
N CYS A 17 -39.54 -46.68 -33.70
CA CYS A 17 -39.53 -48.09 -33.25
C CYS A 17 -38.54 -49.08 -33.91
N LEU A 18 -37.51 -49.53 -33.17
CA LEU A 18 -37.46 -50.75 -32.34
C LEU A 18 -36.91 -51.98 -33.10
N LEU A 19 -35.72 -52.45 -32.70
CA LEU A 19 -35.45 -53.79 -32.13
C LEU A 19 -34.01 -54.29 -32.33
N LEU A 20 -33.43 -54.73 -31.20
CA LEU A 20 -32.46 -55.83 -31.02
C LEU A 20 -31.03 -55.65 -31.55
N ASN A 21 -30.01 -55.70 -30.68
CA ASN A 21 -29.39 -56.96 -30.22
C ASN A 21 -28.26 -56.70 -29.21
N VAL A 22 -28.14 -57.56 -28.19
CA VAL A 22 -27.09 -57.58 -27.14
C VAL A 22 -25.76 -58.14 -27.72
N PRO A 23 -24.57 -57.88 -27.14
CA PRO A 23 -24.13 -58.73 -26.03
C PRO A 23 -23.41 -58.01 -24.89
N VAL A 24 -23.53 -58.67 -23.73
CA VAL A 24 -22.88 -58.43 -22.44
C VAL A 24 -21.36 -58.31 -22.59
N ALA A 25 -20.80 -57.20 -22.10
CA ALA A 25 -19.39 -57.09 -21.76
C ALA A 25 -19.27 -57.13 -20.23
N VAL A 26 -18.69 -58.22 -19.72
CA VAL A 26 -18.35 -58.38 -18.30
C VAL A 26 -17.25 -57.37 -17.98
N ALA A 27 -17.58 -56.32 -17.23
CA ALA A 27 -16.57 -55.41 -16.68
C ALA A 27 -15.80 -56.13 -15.57
N SER A 28 -14.56 -56.51 -15.87
CA SER A 28 -13.57 -56.91 -14.88
C SER A 28 -13.29 -55.73 -13.95
N ASN A 29 -13.73 -55.84 -12.70
CA ASN A 29 -13.47 -54.85 -11.66
C ASN A 29 -12.03 -55.02 -11.17
N THR A 30 -11.07 -54.31 -11.77
CA THR A 30 -9.71 -54.21 -11.22
C THR A 30 -9.68 -53.08 -10.20
N PRO A 31 -9.43 -53.35 -8.91
CA PRO A 31 -9.33 -52.29 -7.91
C PRO A 31 -8.12 -51.40 -8.22
N GLN A 32 -8.36 -50.08 -8.26
CA GLN A 32 -7.30 -49.08 -8.41
C GLN A 32 -6.37 -49.14 -7.18
N PRO A 33 -5.03 -49.07 -7.35
CA PRO A 33 -4.12 -49.04 -6.21
C PRO A 33 -4.26 -47.70 -5.48
N VAL A 34 -4.73 -47.75 -4.25
CA VAL A 34 -4.70 -46.60 -3.32
C VAL A 34 -3.26 -46.40 -2.90
N VAL A 35 -2.63 -45.33 -3.38
CA VAL A 35 -1.31 -44.90 -2.91
C VAL A 35 -1.51 -44.21 -1.56
N VAL A 36 -1.11 -44.90 -0.49
CA VAL A 36 -1.07 -44.34 0.86
C VAL A 36 0.24 -43.58 0.99
N ILE A 37 0.18 -42.25 0.90
CA ILE A 37 1.31 -41.37 1.19
C ILE A 37 1.51 -41.39 2.71
N GLN A 38 2.68 -41.79 3.17
CA GLN A 38 3.01 -41.76 4.60
C GLN A 38 3.46 -40.34 4.98
N ASP A 39 3.19 -39.87 6.19
CA ASP A 39 3.56 -38.51 6.63
C ASP A 39 5.07 -38.21 6.51
N SER A 40 5.92 -39.24 6.46
CA SER A 40 7.36 -39.15 6.20
C SER A 40 7.73 -38.81 4.74
N GLU A 41 6.77 -38.91 3.81
CA GLU A 41 6.93 -38.59 2.38
C GLU A 41 6.46 -37.16 2.05
N LEU A 42 5.90 -36.46 3.03
CA LEU A 42 5.60 -35.03 2.91
C LEU A 42 6.91 -34.22 3.00
N PRO A 43 7.11 -33.21 2.13
CA PRO A 43 8.28 -32.36 2.23
C PRO A 43 8.29 -31.69 3.61
N GLN A 44 9.33 -31.93 4.39
CA GLN A 44 9.55 -31.21 5.64
C GLN A 44 9.78 -29.74 5.30
N TYR A 45 8.89 -28.87 5.80
CA TYR A 45 9.10 -27.43 5.78
C TYR A 45 10.32 -27.13 6.65
N VAL A 46 11.45 -26.86 5.99
CA VAL A 46 12.61 -26.26 6.65
C VAL A 46 12.16 -24.87 7.08
N SER A 47 12.08 -24.64 8.39
CA SER A 47 11.67 -23.34 8.94
C SER A 47 12.69 -22.28 8.54
N PHE A 48 12.27 -21.36 7.67
CA PHE A 48 13.02 -20.20 7.22
C PHE A 48 13.00 -19.12 8.33
N GLU A 49 13.69 -19.32 9.44
CA GLU A 49 13.86 -18.27 10.47
C GLU A 49 14.66 -17.06 9.94
N SER A 50 15.25 -17.15 8.73
CA SER A 50 15.98 -16.04 8.09
C SER A 50 15.11 -15.16 7.17
N GLN A 51 13.89 -15.57 6.80
CA GLN A 51 13.02 -14.78 5.91
C GLN A 51 12.07 -13.83 6.65
N GLU A 52 11.79 -14.07 7.94
CA GLU A 52 10.90 -13.17 8.70
C GLU A 52 11.53 -11.79 8.92
N THR A 53 12.85 -11.70 9.09
CA THR A 53 13.55 -10.42 9.25
C THR A 53 13.51 -9.59 7.97
N GLU A 54 13.82 -10.19 6.81
CA GLU A 54 13.77 -9.50 5.51
C GLU A 54 12.32 -9.13 5.13
N ALA A 55 11.33 -9.99 5.40
CA ALA A 55 9.93 -9.67 5.11
C ALA A 55 9.39 -8.53 6.00
N THR A 56 9.80 -8.50 7.28
CA THR A 56 9.42 -7.45 8.24
C THR A 56 10.07 -6.12 7.88
N GLU A 57 11.36 -6.13 7.49
CA GLU A 57 12.09 -4.93 7.05
C GLU A 57 11.49 -4.36 5.76
N VAL A 58 11.20 -5.19 4.75
CA VAL A 58 10.54 -4.74 3.50
C VAL A 58 9.12 -4.21 3.74
N GLN A 59 8.40 -4.74 4.74
CA GLN A 59 7.10 -4.21 5.15
C GLN A 59 7.21 -2.85 5.86
N ALA A 60 8.19 -2.69 6.74
CA ALA A 60 8.47 -1.43 7.43
C ALA A 60 8.94 -0.34 6.45
N GLU A 61 9.81 -0.67 5.51
CA GLU A 61 10.25 0.23 4.44
C GLU A 61 9.05 0.80 3.66
N ARG A 62 8.08 -0.05 3.30
CA ARG A 62 6.86 0.40 2.62
C ARG A 62 5.91 1.20 3.52
N ALA A 63 5.98 1.05 4.83
CA ALA A 63 5.15 1.82 5.77
C ALA A 63 5.55 3.30 5.77
N SER A 64 6.84 3.62 5.70
CA SER A 64 7.31 5.01 5.60
C SER A 64 6.78 5.71 4.34
N LEU A 65 6.79 5.01 3.19
CA LEU A 65 6.27 5.52 1.92
C LEU A 65 4.75 5.69 1.93
N SER A 66 4.01 4.78 2.58
CA SER A 66 2.56 4.91 2.69
C SER A 66 2.18 6.10 3.56
N LEU A 67 2.83 6.26 4.72
CA LEU A 67 2.64 7.42 5.61
C LEU A 67 2.94 8.74 4.87
N TYR A 68 4.04 8.79 4.14
CA TYR A 68 4.39 9.97 3.35
C TYR A 68 3.30 10.34 2.33
N LYS A 69 2.75 9.36 1.62
CA LYS A 69 1.69 9.58 0.63
C LYS A 69 0.41 10.09 1.29
N THR A 70 -0.01 9.46 2.38
CA THR A 70 -1.19 9.87 3.15
C THR A 70 -1.03 11.30 3.67
N LEU A 71 0.10 11.62 4.30
CA LEU A 71 0.37 12.96 4.82
C LEU A 71 0.38 14.03 3.72
N LYS A 72 0.97 13.72 2.57
CA LYS A 72 0.98 14.61 1.42
C LYS A 72 -0.44 14.95 0.96
N GLU A 73 -1.32 13.95 0.91
CA GLU A 73 -2.72 14.12 0.51
C GLU A 73 -3.52 14.88 1.57
N GLU A 74 -3.41 14.51 2.85
CA GLU A 74 -4.15 15.14 3.95
C GLU A 74 -3.78 16.62 4.14
N LEU A 75 -2.49 16.94 4.00
CA LEU A 75 -2.00 18.31 4.12
C LEU A 75 -2.06 19.09 2.81
N ASN A 76 -2.43 18.43 1.70
CA ASN A 76 -2.48 19.00 0.35
C ASN A 76 -1.16 19.70 -0.05
N VAL A 77 -0.02 19.09 0.25
CA VAL A 77 1.32 19.65 0.01
C VAL A 77 2.03 18.98 -1.17
N SER A 78 2.91 19.73 -1.83
CA SER A 78 3.77 19.17 -2.87
C SER A 78 4.93 18.37 -2.29
N HIS A 79 5.49 17.42 -3.07
CA HIS A 79 6.71 16.70 -2.69
C HIS A 79 7.89 17.63 -2.38
N THR A 80 8.00 18.74 -3.13
CA THR A 80 9.05 19.72 -2.93
C THR A 80 8.91 20.52 -1.64
N THR A 81 7.69 20.62 -1.11
CA THR A 81 7.40 21.30 0.16
C THR A 81 7.61 20.35 1.33
N LEU A 82 7.11 19.11 1.23
CA LEU A 82 7.16 18.14 2.32
C LEU A 82 8.55 17.52 2.51
N ALA A 83 9.28 17.22 1.43
CA ALA A 83 10.54 16.48 1.53
C ALA A 83 11.60 17.13 2.45
N PRO A 84 11.85 18.46 2.39
CA PRO A 84 12.80 19.10 3.30
C PRO A 84 12.43 18.95 4.77
N TRP A 85 11.15 18.87 5.08
CA TRP A 85 10.61 18.79 6.44
C TRP A 85 10.78 17.40 7.07
N ILE A 86 10.85 16.36 6.23
CA ILE A 86 11.23 15.02 6.68
C ILE A 86 12.77 14.85 6.69
N GLY A 87 13.53 15.88 6.30
CA GLY A 87 15.00 15.85 6.22
C GLY A 87 15.55 15.27 4.91
N LEU A 88 14.72 15.14 3.87
CA LEU A 88 15.13 14.63 2.56
C LEU A 88 15.56 15.77 1.63
N LYS A 89 16.78 15.64 1.08
CA LYS A 89 17.25 16.52 -0.01
C LYS A 89 16.57 16.14 -1.32
N ARG A 90 16.33 17.13 -2.19
CA ARG A 90 15.66 16.91 -3.49
C ARG A 90 16.27 15.76 -4.32
N ARG A 91 17.60 15.64 -4.34
CA ARG A 91 18.30 14.57 -5.09
C ARG A 91 18.12 13.19 -4.44
N SER A 92 18.15 13.13 -3.10
CA SER A 92 18.01 11.89 -2.33
C SER A 92 16.57 11.40 -2.24
N MET A 93 15.59 12.28 -2.49
CA MET A 93 14.17 11.95 -2.43
C MET A 93 13.76 10.88 -3.45
N TYR A 94 14.29 10.94 -4.68
CA TYR A 94 13.94 9.96 -5.71
C TYR A 94 14.47 8.57 -5.36
N ASN A 95 15.72 8.49 -4.89
CA ASN A 95 16.31 7.25 -4.41
C ASN A 95 15.53 6.70 -3.21
N TRP A 96 15.10 7.59 -2.30
CA TRP A 96 14.29 7.21 -1.14
C TRP A 96 12.90 6.67 -1.52
N PHE A 97 12.29 7.15 -2.62
CA PHE A 97 11.02 6.60 -3.12
C PHE A 97 11.15 5.19 -3.69
N GLU A 98 12.31 4.85 -4.23
CA GLU A 98 12.61 3.51 -4.73
C GLU A 98 13.00 2.57 -3.59
N ASP A 99 13.85 3.07 -2.69
CA ASP A 99 14.40 2.35 -1.56
C ASP A 99 14.51 3.28 -0.32
N PRO A 100 13.56 3.20 0.62
CA PRO A 100 13.56 4.03 1.82
C PRO A 100 14.74 3.81 2.76
N SER A 101 15.34 2.62 2.76
CA SER A 101 16.50 2.30 3.60
C SER A 101 17.83 2.78 2.98
N SER A 102 17.81 3.18 1.70
CA SER A 102 18.99 3.75 1.01
C SER A 102 19.50 5.07 1.61
N THR A 103 18.69 5.77 2.40
CA THR A 103 19.08 7.05 3.00
C THR A 103 19.75 6.85 4.35
N ARG A 104 20.83 7.59 4.62
CA ARG A 104 21.59 7.47 5.89
C ARG A 104 20.74 7.77 7.14
N ASN A 105 19.68 8.55 6.96
CA ASN A 105 18.83 9.01 8.06
C ASN A 105 17.45 8.35 7.98
N ALA A 106 17.36 7.08 7.56
CA ALA A 106 16.09 6.38 7.34
C ALA A 106 15.23 6.36 8.61
N ASP A 107 15.82 5.99 9.74
CA ASP A 107 15.14 5.95 11.05
C ASP A 107 14.59 7.33 11.45
N GLU A 108 15.38 8.40 11.23
CA GLU A 108 14.93 9.76 11.53
C GLU A 108 13.77 10.18 10.62
N VAL A 109 13.82 9.80 9.34
CA VAL A 109 12.77 10.10 8.36
C VAL A 109 11.47 9.42 8.77
N GLU A 110 11.54 8.15 9.18
CA GLU A 110 10.39 7.38 9.66
C GLU A 110 9.83 7.98 10.96
N GLN A 111 10.69 8.33 11.91
CA GLN A 111 10.28 8.98 13.16
C GLN A 111 9.55 10.31 12.89
N ARG A 112 10.10 11.16 12.01
CA ARG A 112 9.46 12.43 11.63
C ARG A 112 8.11 12.21 10.97
N LEU A 113 7.98 11.22 10.08
CA LEU A 113 6.72 10.86 9.45
C LEU A 113 5.69 10.37 10.46
N SER A 114 6.11 9.52 11.40
CA SER A 114 5.26 9.00 12.47
C SER A 114 4.75 10.11 13.39
N ASN A 115 5.64 11.02 13.83
CA ASN A 115 5.27 12.16 14.66
C ASN A 115 4.30 13.10 13.94
N LEU A 116 4.57 13.41 12.67
CA LEU A 116 3.70 14.26 11.86
C LEU A 116 2.34 13.59 11.61
N ALA A 117 2.30 12.28 11.34
CA ALA A 117 1.06 11.53 11.19
C ALA A 117 0.26 11.48 12.49
N ALA A 118 0.92 11.32 13.63
CA ALA A 118 0.28 11.36 14.93
C ALA A 118 -0.34 12.74 15.22
N LEU A 119 0.36 13.83 14.87
CA LEU A 119 -0.16 15.19 15.01
C LEU A 119 -1.42 15.35 14.18
N VAL A 120 -1.35 15.05 12.89
CA VAL A 120 -2.47 15.24 11.95
C VAL A 120 -3.68 14.39 12.31
N ARG A 121 -3.47 13.19 12.88
CA ARG A 121 -4.55 12.32 13.36
C ARG A 121 -5.26 12.90 14.58
N ASP A 122 -4.53 13.54 15.48
CA ASP A 122 -5.06 14.09 16.73
C ASP A 122 -5.67 15.49 16.54
N MET A 123 -5.38 16.18 15.42
CA MET A 123 -5.96 17.47 15.05
C MET A 123 -7.38 17.34 14.50
N GLU A 124 -8.24 18.30 14.85
CA GLU A 124 -9.57 18.39 14.24
C GLU A 124 -9.48 18.76 12.75
N PRO A 125 -10.46 18.35 11.91
CA PRO A 125 -10.43 18.60 10.47
C PRO A 125 -10.29 20.09 10.09
N GLU A 126 -10.85 20.99 10.89
CA GLU A 126 -10.81 22.44 10.66
C GLU A 126 -9.40 23.03 10.81
N HIS A 127 -8.56 22.39 11.64
CA HIS A 127 -7.20 22.83 11.91
C HIS A 127 -6.20 22.36 10.85
N LYS A 128 -6.51 21.33 10.03
CA LYS A 128 -5.57 20.81 8.99
C LYS A 128 -5.26 21.83 7.88
N PRO A 129 -6.24 22.54 7.29
CA PRO A 129 -5.95 23.60 6.32
C PRO A 129 -5.18 24.77 6.93
N LEU A 130 -5.41 25.03 8.22
CA LEU A 130 -4.68 26.08 8.92
C LEU A 130 -3.24 25.66 9.20
N LEU A 131 -3.00 24.40 9.57
CA LEU A 131 -1.65 23.81 9.63
C LEU A 131 -0.92 24.01 8.30
N HIS A 132 -1.61 23.78 7.16
CA HIS A 132 -1.06 24.09 5.85
C HIS A 132 -0.61 25.54 5.72
N LYS A 133 -1.44 26.49 6.17
CA LYS A 133 -1.11 27.92 6.09
C LYS A 133 0.05 28.31 7.01
N VAL A 134 0.04 27.87 8.27
CA VAL A 134 1.02 28.28 9.28
C VAL A 134 2.35 27.52 9.19
N ALA A 135 2.35 26.35 8.56
CA ALA A 135 3.52 25.49 8.46
C ALA A 135 4.07 25.46 7.02
N PHE A 136 3.22 25.22 6.02
CA PHE A 136 3.67 24.92 4.64
C PHE A 136 3.57 26.09 3.66
N SER A 137 2.91 27.19 4.03
CA SER A 137 2.80 28.37 3.16
C SER A 137 4.15 29.08 3.00
N PRO A 138 4.56 29.42 1.77
CA PRO A 138 5.80 30.18 1.55
C PRO A 138 5.71 31.64 1.99
N ILE A 139 4.50 32.16 2.23
CA ILE A 139 4.25 33.57 2.57
C ILE A 139 4.06 33.72 4.09
N ASP A 140 3.24 32.84 4.65
CA ASP A 140 2.72 32.93 6.02
C ASP A 140 3.34 31.88 6.95
N GLY A 141 3.99 30.86 6.40
CA GLY A 141 4.50 29.74 7.17
C GLY A 141 5.74 30.12 7.98
N ASP A 142 5.80 29.65 9.23
CA ASP A 142 6.99 29.82 10.07
C ASP A 142 7.98 28.66 9.81
N PRO A 143 9.19 28.94 9.26
CA PRO A 143 10.20 27.92 9.01
C PRO A 143 10.63 27.16 10.27
N ARG A 144 10.42 27.74 11.46
CA ARG A 144 10.78 27.12 12.74
C ARG A 144 9.98 25.86 13.03
N PHE A 145 8.73 25.78 12.58
CA PHE A 145 7.94 24.56 12.70
C PHE A 145 8.60 23.42 11.91
N GLY A 146 8.96 23.69 10.65
CA GLY A 146 9.66 22.71 9.80
C GLY A 146 11.01 22.31 10.37
N GLN A 147 11.74 23.26 10.95
CA GLN A 147 13.00 22.98 11.63
C GLN A 147 12.80 22.08 12.87
N ALA A 148 11.79 22.36 13.70
CA ALA A 148 11.47 21.53 14.86
C ALA A 148 11.17 20.09 14.45
N LEU A 149 10.40 19.89 13.36
CA LEU A 149 10.17 18.56 12.81
C LEU A 149 11.48 17.90 12.35
N VAL A 150 12.34 18.62 11.62
CA VAL A 150 13.65 18.08 11.20
C VAL A 150 14.53 17.73 12.41
N ASP A 151 14.45 18.48 13.50
CA ASP A 151 15.17 18.21 14.74
C ASP A 151 14.60 17.03 15.54
N GLY A 152 13.51 16.41 15.06
CA GLY A 152 12.90 15.23 15.66
C GLY A 152 11.91 15.55 16.78
N ALA A 153 11.31 16.74 16.76
CA ALA A 153 10.27 17.14 17.72
C ALA A 153 9.19 16.06 17.86
N SER A 154 8.76 15.83 19.11
CA SER A 154 7.66 14.92 19.41
C SER A 154 6.33 15.48 18.90
N LYS A 155 5.28 14.64 18.87
CA LYS A 155 3.93 15.09 18.54
C LYS A 155 3.48 16.23 19.44
N GLU A 156 3.75 16.13 20.74
CA GLU A 156 3.39 17.12 21.76
C GLU A 156 4.10 18.46 21.51
N ASP A 157 5.39 18.41 21.16
CA ASP A 157 6.15 19.61 20.81
C ASP A 157 5.62 20.26 19.53
N LEU A 158 5.28 19.47 18.51
CA LEU A 158 4.70 19.97 17.27
C LEU A 158 3.33 20.59 17.50
N MET A 159 2.51 20.03 18.40
CA MET A 159 1.24 20.61 18.80
C MET A 159 1.45 21.94 19.52
N HIS A 160 2.42 22.02 20.43
CA HIS A 160 2.75 23.28 21.10
C HIS A 160 3.22 24.36 20.10
N TRP A 161 4.05 23.98 19.12
CA TRP A 161 4.42 24.87 18.03
C TRP A 161 3.21 25.32 17.21
N TYR A 162 2.28 24.41 16.93
CA TYR A 162 1.04 24.74 16.24
C TYR A 162 0.21 25.77 17.02
N ASP A 163 -0.02 25.55 18.32
CA ASP A 163 -0.81 26.46 19.16
C ASP A 163 -0.19 27.86 19.21
N MET A 164 1.13 27.95 19.39
CA MET A 164 1.84 29.24 19.36
C MET A 164 1.71 29.97 18.02
N LEU A 165 1.65 29.24 16.91
CA LEU A 165 1.43 29.82 15.59
C LEU A 165 -0.02 30.22 15.39
N TYR A 166 -0.95 29.37 15.83
CA TYR A 166 -2.38 29.62 15.78
C TYR A 166 -2.73 30.94 16.49
N ASP A 167 -2.28 31.13 17.73
CA ASP A 167 -2.52 32.34 18.51
C ASP A 167 -2.03 33.60 17.79
N LYS A 168 -0.88 33.53 17.13
CA LYS A 168 -0.36 34.66 16.34
C LYS A 168 -1.25 34.99 15.15
N PHE A 169 -1.79 33.97 14.48
CA PHE A 169 -2.70 34.18 13.36
C PHE A 169 -4.05 34.74 13.79
N ASP A 170 -4.60 34.26 14.92
CA ASP A 170 -5.85 34.76 15.48
C ASP A 170 -5.72 36.22 15.95
N LEU A 171 -4.58 36.58 16.55
CA LEU A 171 -4.29 37.96 16.96
C LEU A 171 -4.07 38.94 15.78
N MET A 172 -3.84 38.44 14.56
CA MET A 172 -3.65 39.24 13.35
C MET A 172 -4.90 39.33 12.46
N ALA A 173 -5.95 38.57 12.75
CA ALA A 173 -7.22 38.54 12.02
C ALA A 173 -8.20 39.61 12.53
#